data_AF-A0A4W5Q388-F1
#
_entry.id   AF-A0A4W5Q388-F1
#
_cell.length_a   1.000
_cell.length_b   1.000
_cell.length_c   1.000
_cell.angle_alpha   90.00
_cell.angle_beta   90.00
_cell.angle_gamma   90.00
#
_symmetry.space_group_name_H-M   'P 1'
#
loop_
_entity.id
_entity.type
_entity.pdbx_description
1 polymer ?
#
loop_
_entity_poly.entity_id
_entity_poly.type
_entity_poly.pdbx_seq_one_letter_code
_entity_poly.pdbx_strand_id
1 'polypeptide(L)'
;ELLHSWGDSLEEAFEQCAMAMFGYMTDTETVEPIDTVEVDADLFFIPREVKVLHIDRMHLKIRSIGWGEEFSLVKHPQGTEVKAITYSAMQVHDIDKPEIFAIIDI
;
A
#
# COMPACT_ATOMS: atom_id res chain seq x y z
N GLU A 1 -9.50 4.16 10.71
CA GLU A 1 -9.38 5.31 9.78
C GLU A 1 -9.81 4.92 8.37
N LEU A 2 -10.34 5.87 7.59
CA LEU A 2 -10.72 5.66 6.18
C LEU A 2 -9.54 6.02 5.28
N LEU A 3 -9.01 5.04 4.55
CA LEU A 3 -8.12 5.25 3.42
C LEU A 3 -8.96 5.50 2.16
N HIS A 4 -8.64 6.57 1.45
CA HIS A 4 -9.17 6.86 0.13
C HIS A 4 -8.00 7.09 -0.83
N SER A 5 -8.01 6.38 -1.94
CA SER A 5 -6.96 6.42 -2.95
C SER A 5 -7.57 6.36 -4.35
N TRP A 6 -6.85 6.88 -5.33
CA TRP A 6 -7.29 6.95 -6.72
C TRP A 6 -6.09 6.88 -7.66
N GLY A 7 -6.33 6.58 -8.93
CA GLY A 7 -5.30 6.57 -9.97
C GLY A 7 -5.90 6.70 -11.36
N ASP A 8 -5.03 6.78 -12.38
CA ASP A 8 -5.42 6.73 -13.79
C ASP A 8 -5.69 5.28 -14.25
N SER A 9 -5.33 4.29 -13.42
CA SER A 9 -5.61 2.86 -13.61
C SER A 9 -5.98 2.20 -12.29
N LEU A 10 -6.59 1.01 -12.36
CA LEU A 10 -6.92 0.25 -11.15
C LEU A 10 -5.64 -0.16 -10.41
N GLU A 11 -4.61 -0.54 -11.17
CA GLU A 11 -3.26 -0.80 -10.69
C GLU A 11 -2.75 0.36 -9.83
N GLU A 12 -2.79 1.58 -10.37
CA GLU A 12 -2.34 2.78 -9.65
C GLU A 12 -3.20 3.07 -8.42
N ALA A 13 -4.52 2.90 -8.48
CA ALA A 13 -5.36 3.08 -7.30
C ALA A 13 -4.97 2.10 -6.17
N PHE A 14 -4.65 0.84 -6.49
CA PHE A 14 -4.14 -0.13 -5.52
C PHE A 14 -2.74 0.23 -5.00
N GLU A 15 -1.85 0.72 -5.86
CA GLU A 15 -0.53 1.25 -5.46
C GLU A 15 -0.68 2.35 -4.42
N GLN A 16 -1.53 3.34 -4.72
CA GLN A 16 -1.78 4.47 -3.84
C GLN A 16 -2.46 4.04 -2.53
N CYS A 17 -3.37 3.05 -2.56
CA CYS A 17 -3.97 2.51 -1.35
C CYS A 17 -2.92 1.88 -0.42
N ALA A 18 -1.97 1.12 -0.99
CA ALA A 18 -0.87 0.53 -0.24
C ALA A 18 0.07 1.61 0.33
N MET A 19 0.43 2.60 -0.49
CA MET A 19 1.27 3.72 -0.04
C MET A 19 0.60 4.55 1.05
N ALA A 20 -0.71 4.78 0.97
CA ALA A 20 -1.46 5.48 2.01
C ALA A 20 -1.39 4.73 3.35
N MET A 21 -1.49 3.39 3.34
CA MET A 21 -1.35 2.57 4.54
C MET A 21 0.06 2.70 5.16
N PHE A 22 1.12 2.57 4.38
CA PHE A 22 2.49 2.70 4.89
C PHE A 22 2.82 4.12 5.35
N GLY A 23 2.26 5.14 4.69
CA GLY A 23 2.37 6.54 5.09
C GLY A 23 1.72 6.86 6.44
N TYR A 24 0.75 6.06 6.89
CA TYR A 24 0.22 6.13 8.26
C TYR A 24 1.22 5.59 9.30
N MET A 25 2.02 4.58 8.92
CA MET A 25 2.97 3.91 9.82
C MET A 25 4.26 4.71 10.02
N THR A 26 4.74 5.38 8.97
CA THR A 26 5.97 6.19 9.00
C THR A 26 6.02 7.16 7.82
N ASP A 27 6.89 8.16 7.90
CA ASP A 27 7.26 8.97 6.74
C ASP A 27 8.06 8.10 5.73
N THR A 28 7.41 7.73 4.62
CA THR A 28 8.01 6.92 3.55
C THR A 28 9.11 7.66 2.80
N GLU A 29 9.21 8.99 2.90
CA GLU A 29 10.32 9.74 2.29
C GLU A 29 11.66 9.48 2.99
N THR A 30 11.63 8.98 4.23
CA THR A 30 12.83 8.59 4.99
C THR A 30 13.34 7.19 4.64
N VAL A 31 12.53 6.41 3.92
CA VAL A 31 12.86 5.05 3.46
C VAL A 31 13.65 5.12 2.16
N GLU A 32 14.73 4.35 2.06
CA GLU A 32 15.59 4.24 0.89
C GLU A 32 15.20 3.00 0.07
N PRO A 33 15.16 3.09 -1.26
CA PRO A 33 14.80 1.96 -2.13
C PRO A 33 16.00 1.03 -2.35
N ILE A 34 16.52 0.44 -1.27
CA ILE A 34 17.73 -0.41 -1.32
C ILE A 34 17.41 -1.87 -1.66
N ASP A 35 16.24 -2.36 -1.25
CA ASP A 35 15.77 -3.71 -1.52
C ASP A 35 14.51 -3.69 -2.40
N THR A 36 14.32 -4.79 -3.13
CA THR A 36 13.17 -5.00 -4.00
C THR A 36 12.49 -6.31 -3.63
N VAL A 37 11.20 -6.24 -3.30
CA VAL A 37 10.42 -7.38 -2.83
C VAL A 37 9.22 -7.58 -3.74
N GLU A 38 9.02 -8.80 -4.27
CA GLU A 38 7.69 -9.20 -4.72
C GLU A 38 6.83 -9.31 -3.48
N VAL A 39 5.77 -8.50 -3.40
CA VAL A 39 5.04 -8.31 -2.15
C VAL A 39 4.29 -9.58 -1.78
N ASP A 40 4.93 -10.43 -0.99
CA ASP A 40 4.38 -11.64 -0.41
C ASP A 40 4.77 -11.69 1.08
N ALA A 41 4.01 -10.97 1.91
CA ALA A 41 4.01 -11.04 3.38
C ALA A 41 5.38 -11.03 4.10
N ASP A 42 6.36 -10.26 3.60
CA ASP A 42 7.64 -10.09 4.30
C ASP A 42 7.50 -9.25 5.58
N LEU A 43 8.13 -9.73 6.65
CA LEU A 43 8.08 -9.11 7.98
C LEU A 43 8.94 -7.83 8.00
N PHE A 44 8.35 -6.73 8.50
CA PHE A 44 9.02 -5.43 8.77
C PHE A 44 9.57 -4.65 7.57
N PHE A 45 9.35 -5.10 6.34
CA PHE A 45 9.68 -4.34 5.14
C PHE A 45 8.72 -3.15 4.98
N ILE A 46 9.26 -1.95 4.78
CA ILE A 46 8.49 -0.74 4.45
C ILE A 46 8.88 -0.30 3.05
N PRO A 47 7.96 -0.28 2.08
CA PRO A 47 8.24 0.26 0.77
C PRO A 47 8.27 1.79 0.81
N ARG A 48 9.27 2.38 0.16
CA ARG A 48 9.26 3.78 -0.28
C ARG A 48 8.28 3.97 -1.44
N GLU A 49 8.18 2.97 -2.30
CA GLU A 49 7.32 2.97 -3.47
C GLU A 49 6.78 1.56 -3.74
N VAL A 50 5.51 1.46 -4.13
CA VAL A 50 4.85 0.22 -4.55
C VAL A 50 4.39 0.38 -5.99
N LYS A 51 4.64 -0.64 -6.82
CA LYS A 51 4.10 -0.75 -8.17
C LYS A 51 3.32 -2.03 -8.35
N VAL A 52 2.07 -1.92 -8.77
CA VAL A 52 1.22 -3.04 -9.18
C VAL A 52 1.50 -3.29 -10.66
N LEU A 53 2.10 -4.44 -10.93
CA LEU A 53 2.53 -4.83 -12.27
C LEU A 53 1.37 -5.37 -13.10
N HIS A 54 0.44 -6.07 -12.45
CA HIS A 54 -0.68 -6.70 -13.13
C HIS A 54 -1.82 -7.04 -12.18
N ILE A 55 -3.06 -6.80 -12.63
CA ILE A 55 -4.30 -7.29 -12.00
C ILE A 55 -5.03 -8.22 -12.97
N ASP A 56 -5.08 -9.51 -12.64
CA ASP A 56 -5.95 -10.48 -13.30
C ASP A 56 -7.32 -10.49 -12.62
N ARG A 57 -8.28 -9.84 -13.27
CA ARG A 57 -9.66 -9.70 -12.77
C ARG A 57 -10.48 -10.98 -12.88
N MET A 58 -10.14 -11.88 -13.81
CA MET A 58 -10.88 -13.12 -13.97
C MET A 58 -10.52 -14.13 -12.87
N HIS A 59 -9.24 -14.16 -12.48
CA HIS A 59 -8.73 -15.08 -11.47
C HIS A 59 -8.46 -14.42 -10.11
N LEU A 60 -8.76 -13.12 -9.96
CA LEU A 60 -8.53 -12.31 -8.76
C LEU A 60 -7.09 -12.43 -8.25
N LYS A 61 -6.13 -12.26 -9.15
CA LYS A 61 -4.69 -12.26 -8.82
C LYS A 61 -4.09 -10.89 -9.04
N ILE A 62 -3.26 -10.47 -8.10
CA ILE A 62 -2.50 -9.22 -8.19
C ILE A 62 -1.03 -9.57 -8.07
N ARG A 63 -0.20 -8.96 -8.91
CA ARG A 63 1.26 -9.00 -8.78
C ARG A 63 1.77 -7.58 -8.61
N SER A 64 2.54 -7.35 -7.55
CA SER A 64 3.15 -6.07 -7.24
C SER A 64 4.59 -6.24 -6.79
N ILE A 65 5.34 -5.15 -6.87
CA ILE A 65 6.71 -5.03 -6.42
C ILE A 65 6.82 -3.79 -5.52
N GLY A 66 7.57 -3.91 -4.44
CA GLY A 66 7.87 -2.80 -3.54
C GLY A 66 9.37 -2.55 -3.48
N TRP A 67 9.77 -1.28 -3.47
CA TRP A 67 11.16 -0.88 -3.24
C TRP A 67 11.28 -0.14 -1.92
N GLY A 68 12.18 -0.57 -1.04
CA GLY A 68 12.28 -0.04 0.31
C GLY A 68 13.34 -0.74 1.14
N GLU A 69 13.12 -0.78 2.45
CA GLU A 69 14.04 -1.40 3.42
C GLU A 69 13.31 -1.86 4.69
N GLU A 70 14.03 -2.56 5.57
CA GLU A 70 13.52 -2.91 6.90
C GLU A 70 13.29 -1.66 7.78
N PHE A 71 12.17 -1.64 8.50
CA PHE A 71 11.86 -0.55 9.41
C PHE A 71 12.87 -0.42 10.56
N SER A 72 13.38 0.79 10.80
CA SER A 72 14.27 1.12 11.91
C SER A 72 13.80 2.34 12.68
N LEU A 73 13.66 2.21 14.00
CA LEU A 73 13.28 3.31 14.92
C LEU A 73 14.30 4.45 14.95
N VAL A 74 15.55 4.19 14.54
CA VAL A 74 16.61 5.20 14.53
C VAL A 74 16.50 6.09 13.29
N LYS A 75 15.98 5.55 12.18
CA LYS A 75 15.94 6.21 10.87
C LYS A 75 14.53 6.73 10.53
N HIS A 76 13.51 5.95 10.83
CA HIS A 76 12.13 6.18 10.39
C HIS A 76 11.28 6.73 11.54
N PRO A 77 10.65 7.91 11.37
CA PRO A 77 9.74 8.46 12.37
C PRO A 77 8.57 7.51 12.65
N GLN A 78 8.26 7.26 13.93
CA GLN A 78 7.08 6.47 14.26
C GLN A 78 5.79 7.27 13.98
N GLY A 79 4.99 6.76 13.05
CA GLY A 79 3.60 7.16 12.86
C GLY A 79 2.68 6.35 13.77
N THR A 80 1.56 5.90 13.21
CA THR A 80 0.55 5.10 13.91
C THR A 80 0.62 3.65 13.44
N GLU A 81 0.59 2.72 14.38
CA GLU A 81 0.50 1.29 14.07
C GLU A 81 -0.83 0.99 13.38
N VAL A 82 -0.78 0.27 12.25
CA VAL A 82 -1.97 -0.27 11.59
C VAL A 82 -2.15 -1.71 12.05
N LYS A 83 -3.22 -1.98 12.80
CA LYS A 83 -3.51 -3.30 13.39
C LYS A 83 -4.16 -4.26 12.41
N ALA A 84 -5.05 -3.74 11.56
CA ALA A 84 -5.78 -4.56 10.59
C ALA A 84 -6.32 -3.74 9.41
N ILE A 85 -6.48 -4.40 8.27
CA ILE A 85 -7.30 -3.92 7.15
C ILE A 85 -8.68 -4.58 7.26
N THR A 86 -9.76 -3.82 7.10
CA THR A 86 -11.13 -4.33 7.29
C THR A 86 -11.94 -4.24 5.99
N TYR A 87 -12.89 -5.16 5.83
CA TYR A 87 -13.89 -5.11 4.75
C TYR A 87 -15.04 -4.13 5.02
N SER A 88 -15.07 -3.50 6.19
CA SER A 88 -16.11 -2.56 6.58
C SER A 88 -16.17 -1.39 5.60
N ALA A 89 -17.31 -1.25 4.92
CA ALA A 89 -17.53 -0.22 3.90
C ALA A 89 -16.47 -0.16 2.78
N MET A 90 -15.77 -1.27 2.52
CA MET A 90 -14.78 -1.37 1.44
C MET A 90 -15.46 -1.20 0.08
N GLN A 91 -14.92 -0.32 -0.75
CA GLN A 91 -15.45 -0.02 -2.08
C GLN A 91 -14.31 0.07 -3.08
N VAL A 92 -14.52 -0.50 -4.25
CA VAL A 92 -13.64 -0.39 -5.41
C VAL A 92 -14.49 0.12 -6.56
N HIS A 93 -14.23 1.36 -6.98
CA HIS A 93 -14.86 1.97 -8.13
C HIS A 93 -13.87 1.95 -9.28
N ASP A 94 -14.29 1.42 -10.42
CA ASP A 94 -13.43 1.26 -11.60
C ASP A 94 -14.16 1.81 -12.83
N ILE A 95 -14.44 3.11 -12.80
CA ILE A 95 -15.15 3.83 -13.84
C ILE A 95 -14.40 5.14 -14.08
N ASP A 96 -13.87 5.32 -15.29
CA ASP A 96 -13.02 6.43 -15.74
C ASP A 96 -11.73 6.64 -14.93
N LYS A 97 -11.85 7.02 -13.66
CA LYS A 97 -10.75 7.16 -12.70
C LYS A 97 -10.98 6.21 -11.53
N PRO A 98 -10.23 5.10 -11.45
CA PRO A 98 -10.42 4.13 -10.39
C PRO A 98 -10.16 4.73 -9.00
N GLU A 99 -11.03 4.37 -8.05
CA GLU A 99 -10.99 4.81 -6.64
C GLU A 99 -11.15 3.61 -5.72
N ILE A 100 -10.45 3.62 -4.59
CA ILE A 100 -10.54 2.60 -3.54
C ILE A 100 -10.76 3.26 -2.20
N PHE A 101 -11.75 2.75 -1.48
CA PHE A 101 -12.06 3.10 -0.09
C PHE A 101 -11.84 1.87 0.78
N ALA A 102 -10.99 1.97 1.78
CA ALA A 102 -10.71 0.90 2.73
C ALA A 102 -10.65 1.45 4.15
N ILE A 103 -11.22 0.73 5.12
CA ILE A 103 -11.12 1.09 6.53
C ILE A 103 -10.02 0.27 7.18
N ILE A 104 -9.06 0.95 7.79
CA ILE A 104 -8.02 0.36 8.62
C ILE A 104 -8.31 0.53 10.11
N ASP A 105 -7.94 -0.45 10.91
CA ASP A 105 -7.92 -0.37 12.37
C ASP A 105 -6.52 0.05 12.82
N ILE A 106 -6.45 1.02 13.73
CA ILE A 106 -5.20 1.64 14.23
C ILE A 106 -5.12 1.51 15.75
#